data_AF-A0A4Q3KY19-F1
#
_entry.id   AF-A0A4Q3KY19-F1
#
_cell.length_a   1.000
_cell.length_b   1.000
_cell.length_c   1.000
_cell.angle_alpha   90.00
_cell.angle_beta   90.00
_cell.angle_gamma   90.00
#
_symmetry.space_group_name_H-M   'P 1'
#
loop_
_entity.id
_entity.type
_entity.pdbx_description
1 polymer ?
#
loop_
_entity_poly.entity_id
_entity_poly.type
_entity_poly.pdbx_seq_one_letter_code
_entity_poly.pdbx_strand_id
1 'polypeptide(L)'
;MVLQDDNLDAILGHGDALLLQGRCEEALRSYGSILSRRADHVMGLCGAATAHLAGANGREALRLYDAALSASPGHLGASLGRTQALEALGEPA
;
A
#
# COMPACT_ATOMS: atom_id res chain seq x y z
N MET A 1 20.63 -16.16 4.96
CA MET A 1 20.23 -15.10 5.91
C MET A 1 18.82 -14.66 5.53
N VAL A 2 17.77 -15.25 6.14
CA VAL A 2 16.35 -15.13 5.70
C VAL A 2 15.46 -14.46 6.78
N LEU A 3 16.03 -14.12 7.95
CA LEU A 3 15.27 -13.69 9.13
C LEU A 3 14.62 -12.29 9.05
N GLN A 4 14.89 -11.51 8.00
CA GLN A 4 14.32 -10.16 7.89
C GLN A 4 12.91 -10.17 7.29
N ASP A 5 12.56 -11.15 6.46
CA ASP A 5 11.28 -11.22 5.75
C ASP A 5 10.13 -11.70 6.64
N ASP A 6 10.38 -12.66 7.55
CA ASP A 6 9.36 -13.14 8.51
C ASP A 6 8.78 -12.02 9.38
N ASN A 7 9.57 -10.97 9.66
CA ASN A 7 9.10 -9.81 10.41
C ASN A 7 8.28 -8.85 9.53
N LEU A 8 8.58 -8.76 8.22
CA LEU A 8 7.82 -7.89 7.31
C LEU A 8 6.40 -8.42 7.11
N ASP A 9 6.24 -9.74 6.96
CA ASP A 9 4.92 -10.36 6.82
C ASP A 9 4.05 -10.17 8.08
N ALA A 10 4.67 -10.25 9.27
CA ALA A 10 3.97 -9.97 10.52
C ALA A 10 3.52 -8.50 10.64
N ILE A 11 4.39 -7.56 10.24
CA ILE A 11 4.05 -6.13 10.21
C ILE A 11 2.97 -5.85 9.16
N LEU A 12 3.03 -6.54 8.02
CA LEU A 12 2.03 -6.42 6.95
C LEU A 12 0.66 -6.88 7.45
N GLY A 13 0.57 -8.07 8.04
CA GLY A 13 -0.67 -8.59 8.61
C GLY A 13 -1.22 -7.70 9.74
N HIS A 14 -0.35 -7.10 10.55
CA HIS A 14 -0.77 -6.10 11.53
C HIS A 14 -1.35 -4.84 10.85
N GLY A 15 -0.71 -4.33 9.80
CA GLY A 15 -1.21 -3.21 9.01
C GLY A 15 -2.59 -3.50 8.43
N ASP A 16 -2.77 -4.68 7.83
CA ASP A 16 -4.02 -5.11 7.21
C ASP A 16 -5.15 -5.22 8.25
N ALA A 17 -4.86 -5.79 9.43
CA ALA A 17 -5.83 -5.88 10.52
C ALA A 17 -6.26 -4.49 11.02
N LEU A 18 -5.33 -3.53 11.11
CA LEU A 18 -5.65 -2.15 11.48
C LEU A 18 -6.50 -1.46 10.41
N LEU A 19 -6.17 -1.67 9.13
CA LEU A 19 -6.92 -1.10 8.02
C LEU A 19 -8.37 -1.61 8.00
N LEU A 20 -8.57 -2.91 8.22
CA LEU A 20 -9.91 -3.51 8.35
C LEU A 20 -10.72 -2.93 9.53
N GLN A 21 -10.05 -2.45 10.58
CA GLN A 21 -10.67 -1.74 11.70
C GLN A 21 -10.91 -0.25 11.42
N GLY A 22 -10.57 0.26 10.23
CA GLY A 22 -10.65 1.68 9.88
C GLY A 22 -9.56 2.55 10.50
N ARG A 23 -8.56 1.95 11.18
CA ARG A 23 -7.45 2.63 11.85
C ARG A 23 -6.35 2.98 10.85
N CYS A 24 -6.68 3.82 9.87
CA CYS A 24 -5.86 4.10 8.69
C CYS A 24 -4.48 4.67 9.04
N GLU A 25 -4.39 5.62 9.97
CA GLU A 25 -3.11 6.22 10.38
C GLU A 25 -2.15 5.19 11.00
N GLU A 26 -2.70 4.24 11.74
CA GLU A 26 -1.91 3.20 12.40
C GLU A 26 -1.44 2.17 11.38
N ALA A 27 -2.31 1.80 10.43
CA ALA A 27 -1.95 0.94 9.31
C ALA A 27 -0.82 1.57 8.49
N LEU A 28 -0.89 2.88 8.22
CA LEU A 28 0.17 3.62 7.54
C LEU A 28 1.51 3.58 8.29
N ARG A 29 1.51 3.58 9.63
CA ARG A 29 2.75 3.40 10.40
C ARG A 29 3.34 2.00 10.22
N SER A 30 2.50 0.97 10.21
CA SER A 30 2.94 -0.41 9.95
C SER A 30 3.54 -0.54 8.55
N TYR A 31 2.82 -0.08 7.51
CA TYR A 31 3.32 -0.12 6.14
C TYR A 31 4.58 0.76 5.96
N GLY A 32 4.63 1.94 6.58
CA GLY A 32 5.81 2.80 6.58
C GLY A 32 7.04 2.12 7.20
N SER A 33 6.85 1.29 8.24
CA SER A 33 7.94 0.48 8.79
C SER A 33 8.43 -0.58 7.81
N ILE A 34 7.56 -1.15 6.97
CA ILE A 34 7.98 -2.07 5.89
C ILE A 34 8.77 -1.28 4.84
N LEU A 35 8.22 -0.16 4.38
CA LEU A 35 8.79 0.65 3.31
C LEU A 35 10.13 1.31 3.67
N SER A 36 10.36 1.61 4.96
CA SER A 36 11.67 2.08 5.43
C SER A 36 12.76 1.00 5.38
N ARG A 37 12.39 -0.28 5.36
CA ARG A 37 13.31 -1.43 5.26
C ARG A 37 13.44 -1.92 3.81
N ARG A 38 12.33 -1.92 3.07
CA ARG A 38 12.24 -2.28 1.66
C ARG A 38 11.27 -1.34 0.95
N ALA A 39 11.83 -0.30 0.33
CA ALA A 39 11.05 0.74 -0.35
C ALA A 39 10.25 0.22 -1.56
N ASP A 40 10.67 -0.91 -2.14
CA ASP A 40 10.06 -1.59 -3.28
C ASP A 40 9.15 -2.75 -2.87
N HIS A 41 8.83 -2.89 -1.57
CA HIS A 41 7.96 -3.96 -1.08
C HIS A 41 6.52 -3.79 -1.59
N VAL A 42 6.18 -4.52 -2.64
CA VAL A 42 4.91 -4.40 -3.39
C VAL A 42 3.68 -4.43 -2.48
N MET A 43 3.58 -5.41 -1.58
CA MET A 43 2.43 -5.51 -0.67
C MET A 43 2.35 -4.36 0.33
N GLY A 44 3.50 -3.82 0.74
CA GLY A 44 3.56 -2.68 1.66
C GLY A 44 3.13 -1.38 0.97
N LEU A 45 3.54 -1.20 -0.29
CA LEU A 45 3.11 -0.10 -1.15
C LEU A 45 1.59 -0.17 -1.39
N CYS A 46 1.07 -1.34 -1.76
CA CYS A 46 -0.37 -1.57 -1.96
C CYS A 46 -1.19 -1.31 -0.67
N GLY A 47 -0.71 -1.80 0.48
CA GLY A 47 -1.36 -1.58 1.78
C GLY A 47 -1.40 -0.09 2.14
N ALA A 48 -0.27 0.62 2.01
CA ALA A 48 -0.21 2.06 2.26
C ALA A 48 -1.11 2.84 1.29
N ALA A 49 -1.11 2.49 0.01
CA ALA A 49 -1.97 3.11 -1.00
C ALA A 49 -3.45 2.96 -0.65
N THR A 50 -3.86 1.75 -0.26
CA THR A 50 -5.24 1.45 0.15
C THR A 50 -5.64 2.26 1.39
N ALA A 51 -4.74 2.37 2.37
CA ALA A 51 -4.97 3.19 3.57
C ALA A 51 -5.10 4.69 3.24
N HIS A 52 -4.30 5.21 2.29
CA HIS A 52 -4.46 6.59 1.81
C HIS A 52 -5.78 6.79 1.06
N LEU A 53 -6.20 5.83 0.24
CA LEU A 53 -7.47 5.90 -0.48
C LEU A 53 -8.66 5.91 0.49
N ALA A 54 -8.64 5.08 1.52
CA ALA A 54 -9.64 5.06 2.59
C ALA A 54 -9.69 6.39 3.37
N GLY A 55 -8.54 7.06 3.52
CA GLY A 55 -8.44 8.40 4.12
C GLY A 55 -8.72 9.56 3.17
N ALA A 56 -9.34 9.32 2.01
CA ALA A 56 -9.63 10.32 0.96
C ALA A 56 -8.39 11.03 0.37
N ASN A 57 -7.19 10.45 0.55
CA ASN A 57 -5.94 10.95 -0.01
C ASN A 57 -5.61 10.25 -1.34
N GLY A 58 -6.52 10.37 -2.32
CA GLY A 58 -6.44 9.64 -3.59
C GLY A 58 -5.14 9.88 -4.38
N ARG A 59 -4.54 11.08 -4.28
CA ARG A 59 -3.31 11.41 -5.02
C ARG A 59 -2.08 10.69 -4.47
N GLU A 60 -2.01 10.52 -3.15
CA GLU A 60 -0.93 9.75 -2.54
C GLU A 60 -1.14 8.24 -2.75
N ALA A 61 -2.40 7.78 -2.72
CA ALA A 61 -2.75 6.41 -3.08
C ALA A 61 -2.28 6.07 -4.51
N LEU A 62 -2.58 6.94 -5.48
CA LEU A 62 -2.16 6.78 -6.87
C LEU A 62 -0.62 6.66 -6.98
N ARG A 63 0.12 7.59 -6.35
CA ARG A 63 1.59 7.57 -6.36
C ARG A 63 2.17 6.26 -5.82
N LEU A 64 1.56 5.71 -4.78
CA LEU A 64 1.99 4.46 -4.15
C LEU A 64 1.63 3.23 -5.00
N TYR A 65 0.46 3.21 -5.64
CA TYR A 65 0.12 2.15 -6.60
C TYR A 65 1.03 2.18 -7.84
N ASP A 66 1.36 3.37 -8.35
CA ASP A 66 2.32 3.51 -9.45
C ASP A 66 3.72 3.01 -9.05
N ALA A 67 4.15 3.26 -7.81
CA ALA A 67 5.40 2.70 -7.27
C ALA A 67 5.33 1.16 -7.15
N ALA A 68 4.20 0.61 -6.71
CA ALA A 68 4.00 -0.84 -6.62
C ALA A 68 4.05 -1.50 -8.00
N LEU A 69 3.47 -0.88 -9.02
CA LEU A 69 3.52 -1.33 -10.42
C LEU A 69 4.91 -1.16 -11.03
N SER A 70 5.66 -0.14 -10.63
CA SER A 70 7.06 0.01 -11.06
C SER A 70 7.93 -1.13 -10.52
N ALA A 71 7.68 -1.58 -9.28
CA ALA A 71 8.36 -2.73 -8.69
C ALA A 71 7.84 -4.08 -9.23
N SER A 72 6.54 -4.17 -9.54
CA SER A 72 5.91 -5.37 -10.11
C SER A 72 4.82 -5.00 -11.13
N PRO A 73 5.18 -4.87 -12.41
CA PRO A 73 4.26 -4.41 -13.46
C PRO A 73 3.04 -5.32 -13.69
N GLY A 74 3.11 -6.58 -13.28
CA GLY A 74 2.02 -7.56 -13.40
C GLY A 74 1.13 -7.67 -12.16
N HIS A 75 1.31 -6.82 -11.14
CA HIS A 75 0.57 -6.95 -9.89
C HIS A 75 -0.87 -6.43 -10.04
N LEU A 76 -1.80 -7.36 -10.27
CA LEU A 76 -3.22 -7.06 -10.52
C LEU A 76 -3.87 -6.21 -9.42
N GLY A 77 -3.50 -6.43 -8.16
CA GLY A 77 -4.03 -5.66 -7.02
C GLY A 77 -3.65 -4.17 -7.10
N ALA A 78 -2.43 -3.87 -7.53
CA ALA A 78 -1.97 -2.49 -7.69
C ALA A 78 -2.62 -1.83 -8.90
N SER A 79 -2.79 -2.56 -10.02
CA SER A 79 -3.50 -2.03 -11.19
C SER A 79 -4.95 -1.67 -10.86
N LEU A 80 -5.65 -2.55 -10.12
CA LEU A 80 -7.02 -2.28 -9.70
C LEU A 80 -7.09 -1.09 -8.74
N GLY A 81 -6.21 -1.06 -7.73
CA GLY A 81 -6.13 0.06 -6.79
C GLY A 81 -5.78 1.39 -7.46
N ARG A 82 -4.90 1.38 -8.46
CA ARG A 82 -4.57 2.54 -9.28
C ARG A 82 -5.80 3.10 -9.98
N THR A 83 -6.59 2.23 -10.63
CA THR A 83 -7.84 2.63 -11.29
C THR A 83 -8.80 3.26 -10.28
N GLN A 84 -8.98 2.64 -9.10
CA GLN A 84 -9.84 3.19 -8.04
C GLN A 84 -9.35 4.57 -7.56
N ALA A 85 -8.03 4.76 -7.46
CA ALA A 85 -7.45 6.05 -7.08
C ALA A 85 -7.68 7.12 -8.16
N LEU A 86 -7.58 6.78 -9.44
CA LEU A 86 -7.86 7.69 -10.56
C LEU A 86 -9.34 8.09 -10.60
N GLU A 87 -10.24 7.12 -10.42
CA GLU A 87 -11.69 7.38 -10.31
C GLU A 87 -12.00 8.31 -9.13
N ALA A 88 -11.38 8.09 -7.97
CA ALA A 88 -11.55 8.95 -6.80
C ALA A 88 -11.04 10.39 -7.02
N LEU A 89 -10.08 10.59 -7.92
CA LEU A 89 -9.57 11.90 -8.32
C LEU A 89 -10.36 12.55 -9.47
N GLY A 90 -11.27 11.80 -10.11
CA GLY A 90 -11.95 12.24 -11.33
C GLY A 90 -11.02 12.31 -12.55
N GLU A 91 -9.89 11.59 -12.51
CA GLU A 91 -8.94 11.49 -13.61
C GLU A 91 -9.23 10.21 -14.43
N PRO A 92 -9.14 10.25 -15.77
CA PRO A 92 -9.29 9.05 -16.59
C PRO A 92 -8.13 8.07 -16.32
N ALA A 93 -8.48 6.77 -16.22
CA ALA A 93 -7.56 5.68 -15.87
C ALA A 93 -6.45 5.41 -16.91
#